data_AF-A0A7K8A6H1-F1
#
_entry.id   AF-A0A7K8A6H1-F1
#
_cell.length_a   1.000
_cell.length_b   1.000
_cell.length_c   1.000
_cell.angle_alpha   90.00
_cell.angle_beta   90.00
_cell.angle_gamma   90.00
#
_symmetry.space_group_name_H-M   'P 1'
#
loop_
_entity.id
_entity.type
_entity.pdbx_description
1 polymer ?
#
loop_
_entity_poly.entity_id
_entity_poly.type
_entity_poly.pdbx_seq_one_letter_code
_entity_poly.pdbx_strand_id
1 'polypeptide(L)'
;LTLASCNLVQFGVLIEQQTGKVPAAYIRYGCYCICGGSKQPVDATNWCCHDHNCCYEKLLSNDCDPRTAAYQYASEQGGTVIACGTGDSCQRGACECDKKAVECFQKAASTYRKSYDNYPRSNCTGPTPSC
;
A
#
# COMPACT_ATOMS: atom_id res chain seq x y z
N LEU A 1 20.57 -3.75 -10.23
CA LEU A 1 19.10 -3.78 -10.08
C LEU A 1 18.77 -4.23 -8.66
N THR A 2 18.82 -3.32 -7.70
CA THR A 2 18.37 -3.58 -6.33
C THR A 2 16.88 -3.25 -6.26
N LEU A 3 16.04 -4.24 -6.57
CA LEU A 3 14.64 -4.17 -6.17
C LEU A 3 14.65 -4.28 -4.65
N ALA A 4 14.52 -3.14 -3.97
CA ALA A 4 14.27 -3.12 -2.54
C ALA A 4 13.05 -4.01 -2.29
N SER A 5 13.28 -5.13 -1.61
CA SER A 5 12.25 -6.08 -1.22
C SER A 5 11.33 -5.38 -0.23
N CYS A 6 10.28 -4.75 -0.74
CA CYS A 6 9.07 -4.38 -0.01
C CYS A 6 8.39 -5.71 0.41
N ASN A 7 7.81 -5.84 1.61
CA ASN A 7 7.12 -7.07 2.04
C ASN A 7 5.81 -7.13 1.25
N LEU A 8 5.96 -7.54 0.01
CA LEU A 8 4.94 -7.52 -1.02
C LEU A 8 4.08 -8.78 -0.94
N VAL A 9 4.53 -9.81 -0.22
CA VAL A 9 3.85 -11.10 -0.21
C VAL A 9 2.59 -11.02 0.64
N GLN A 10 2.69 -10.63 1.92
CA GLN A 10 1.50 -10.54 2.78
C GLN A 10 0.59 -9.39 2.36
N PHE A 11 1.16 -8.23 2.03
CA PHE A 11 0.37 -7.11 1.50
C PHE A 11 -0.33 -7.48 0.19
N GLY A 12 0.34 -8.20 -0.70
CA GLY A 12 -0.24 -8.70 -1.94
C GLY A 12 -1.43 -9.63 -1.68
N VAL A 13 -1.30 -10.57 -0.75
CA VAL A 13 -2.42 -11.44 -0.36
C VAL A 13 -3.60 -10.62 0.17
N LEU A 14 -3.36 -9.59 0.99
CA LEU A 14 -4.43 -8.71 1.46
C LEU A 14 -5.09 -7.95 0.31
N ILE A 15 -4.32 -7.41 -0.65
CA ILE A 15 -4.87 -6.72 -1.82
C ILE A 15 -5.79 -7.67 -2.59
N GLU A 16 -5.34 -8.89 -2.86
CA GLU A 16 -6.13 -9.87 -3.61
C GLU A 16 -7.42 -10.23 -2.86
N GLN A 17 -7.33 -10.53 -1.56
CA GLN A 17 -8.48 -10.86 -0.71
C GLN A 17 -9.50 -9.73 -0.64
N GLN A 18 -9.04 -8.48 -0.49
CA GLN A 18 -9.91 -7.33 -0.19
C GLN A 18 -10.46 -6.65 -1.45
N THR A 19 -9.72 -6.70 -2.56
CA THR A 19 -10.09 -5.97 -3.78
C THR A 19 -10.49 -6.88 -4.95
N GLY A 20 -10.18 -8.18 -4.87
CA GLY A 20 -10.34 -9.14 -5.96
C GLY A 20 -9.44 -8.88 -7.17
N LYS A 21 -8.45 -7.98 -7.05
CA LYS A 21 -7.48 -7.68 -8.11
C LYS A 21 -6.15 -8.35 -7.82
N VAL A 22 -5.43 -8.69 -8.89
CA VAL A 22 -4.05 -9.15 -8.78
C VAL A 22 -3.17 -8.04 -8.16
N PRO A 23 -2.26 -8.34 -7.23
CA PRO A 23 -1.46 -7.32 -6.53
C PRO A 23 -0.65 -6.43 -7.48
N ALA A 24 -0.20 -6.99 -8.60
CA ALA A 24 0.53 -6.29 -9.65
C ALA A 24 -0.23 -5.08 -10.23
N ALA A 25 -1.56 -5.07 -10.16
CA ALA A 25 -2.38 -3.93 -10.59
C ALA A 25 -2.09 -2.68 -9.75
N TYR A 26 -1.79 -2.84 -8.46
CA TYR A 26 -1.50 -1.73 -7.56
C TYR A 26 0.00 -1.38 -7.54
N ILE A 27 0.94 -2.33 -7.69
CA ILE A 27 2.40 -2.08 -7.54
C ILE A 27 2.94 -0.95 -8.45
N ARG A 28 2.31 -0.69 -9.60
CA ARG A 28 2.72 0.39 -10.53
C ARG A 28 1.57 1.32 -10.89
N TYR A 29 0.63 1.50 -9.96
CA TYR A 29 -0.50 2.38 -10.17
C TYR A 29 -0.13 3.84 -9.85
N GLY A 30 -0.40 4.73 -10.80
CA GLY A 30 -0.20 6.17 -10.64
C GLY A 30 1.22 6.58 -10.21
N CYS A 31 1.32 7.57 -9.33
CA CYS A 31 2.59 8.20 -8.95
C CYS A 31 3.19 7.69 -7.62
N TYR A 32 2.47 6.85 -6.87
CA TYR A 32 2.81 6.50 -5.47
C TYR A 32 2.71 5.02 -5.12
N CYS A 33 2.03 4.17 -5.90
CA CYS A 33 1.82 2.78 -5.48
C CYS A 33 3.04 1.86 -5.69
N ILE A 34 4.16 2.45 -6.11
CA ILE A 34 5.50 1.85 -6.05
C ILE A 34 6.19 2.34 -4.78
N CYS A 35 7.22 1.66 -4.27
CA CYS A 35 7.93 2.15 -3.08
C CYS A 35 8.53 3.56 -3.35
N GLY A 36 8.11 4.53 -2.54
CA GLY A 36 8.33 5.97 -2.75
C GLY A 36 7.27 6.64 -3.62
N GLY A 37 7.45 7.92 -3.94
CA GLY A 37 6.50 8.64 -4.79
C GLY A 37 6.76 10.13 -4.72
N SER A 38 6.30 10.85 -5.73
CA SER A 38 6.40 12.30 -5.76
C SER A 38 5.34 12.87 -6.67
N LYS A 39 5.14 14.19 -6.58
CA LYS A 39 4.15 14.95 -7.36
C LYS A 39 2.73 14.67 -6.91
N GLN A 40 1.73 15.19 -7.62
CA GLN A 40 0.34 15.09 -7.18
C GLN A 40 -0.19 13.66 -7.42
N PRO A 41 -0.85 13.01 -6.43
CA PRO A 41 -1.57 11.77 -6.67
C PRO A 41 -2.67 11.92 -7.72
N VAL A 42 -2.76 10.97 -8.65
CA VAL A 42 -3.62 11.10 -9.85
C VAL A 42 -5.10 10.80 -9.60
N ASP A 43 -5.42 10.07 -8.53
CA ASP A 43 -6.79 9.76 -8.10
C ASP A 43 -6.82 9.24 -6.64
N ALA A 44 -8.01 8.80 -6.20
CA ALA A 44 -8.22 8.27 -4.86
C ALA A 44 -7.40 7.00 -4.55
N THR A 45 -7.23 6.09 -5.52
CA THR A 45 -6.39 4.90 -5.32
C THR A 45 -4.94 5.31 -5.11
N ASN A 46 -4.48 6.31 -5.86
CA ASN A 46 -3.12 6.80 -5.74
C ASN A 46 -2.86 7.54 -4.42
N TRP A 47 -3.88 8.19 -3.84
CA TRP A 47 -3.85 8.74 -2.48
C TRP A 47 -3.72 7.65 -1.39
N CYS A 48 -4.37 6.49 -1.55
CA CYS A 48 -4.19 5.38 -0.62
C CYS A 48 -2.72 4.94 -0.53
N CYS A 49 -2.01 4.95 -1.66
CA CYS A 49 -0.59 4.62 -1.72
C CYS A 49 0.31 5.71 -1.15
N HIS A 50 -0.04 6.99 -1.33
CA HIS A 50 0.63 8.10 -0.64
C HIS A 50 0.58 7.89 0.88
N ASP A 51 -0.61 7.63 1.42
CA ASP A 51 -0.81 7.43 2.86
C ASP A 51 -0.10 6.17 3.37
N HIS A 52 -0.06 5.11 2.56
CA HIS A 52 0.69 3.89 2.87
C HIS A 52 2.19 4.15 2.95
N ASN A 53 2.75 4.90 2.00
CA ASN A 53 4.15 5.31 2.02
C ASN A 53 4.46 6.15 3.26
N CYS A 54 3.61 7.13 3.61
CA CYS A 54 3.77 7.92 4.84
C CYS A 54 3.72 7.06 6.11
N CYS A 55 2.85 6.04 6.14
CA CYS A 55 2.78 5.09 7.24
C CYS A 55 4.09 4.28 7.37
N TYR A 56 4.64 3.83 6.25
CA TYR A 56 5.91 3.10 6.21
C TYR A 56 7.10 3.98 6.59
N GLU A 57 7.16 5.22 6.13
CA GLU A 57 8.20 6.19 6.50
C GLU A 57 8.22 6.48 8.00
N LYS A 58 7.04 6.55 8.64
CA LYS A 58 6.94 6.67 10.09
C LYS A 58 7.49 5.43 10.80
N LEU A 59 7.25 4.22 10.29
CA LEU A 59 7.81 3.00 10.88
C LEU A 59 9.34 2.95 10.72
N LEU A 60 9.85 3.30 9.54
CA LEU A 60 11.28 3.41 9.27
C LEU A 60 11.96 4.41 10.21
N SER A 61 11.28 5.51 10.54
CA SER A 61 11.78 6.51 11.49
C SER A 61 11.80 6.02 12.95
N ASN A 62 11.13 4.90 13.24
CA ASN A 62 11.12 4.24 14.55
C ASN A 62 11.92 2.91 14.52
N ASP A 63 12.94 2.81 13.65
CA ASP A 63 13.81 1.65 13.51
C ASP A 63 13.11 0.33 13.14
N CYS A 64 11.90 0.42 12.56
CA CYS A 64 11.18 -0.71 12.01
C CYS A 64 11.34 -0.77 10.49
N ASP A 65 11.62 -1.95 9.93
CA ASP A 65 11.52 -2.15 8.49
C ASP A 65 10.19 -2.86 8.11
N PRO A 66 9.12 -2.12 7.80
CA PRO A 66 7.83 -2.71 7.44
C PRO A 66 7.89 -3.50 6.12
N ARG A 67 8.96 -3.32 5.34
CA ARG A 67 9.20 -4.03 4.09
C ARG A 67 9.75 -5.44 4.30
N THR A 68 10.13 -5.80 5.52
CA THR A 68 10.63 -7.14 5.83
C THR A 68 9.96 -7.75 7.05
N ALA A 69 9.21 -6.94 7.82
CA ALA A 69 8.41 -7.40 8.95
C ALA A 69 7.29 -8.35 8.50
N ALA A 70 7.42 -9.64 8.81
CA ALA A 70 6.34 -10.59 8.70
C ALA A 70 5.39 -10.45 9.91
N TYR A 71 4.10 -10.32 9.65
CA TYR A 71 3.09 -10.06 10.69
C TYR A 71 1.97 -11.10 10.70
N GLN A 72 1.27 -11.20 11.84
CA GLN A 72 0.09 -12.03 11.97
C GLN A 72 -1.16 -11.20 11.68
N TYR A 73 -2.13 -11.77 10.98
CA TYR A 73 -3.44 -11.18 10.79
C TYR A 73 -4.51 -12.26 10.68
N ALA A 74 -5.75 -11.89 10.97
CA ALA A 74 -6.93 -12.68 10.68
C ALA A 74 -7.82 -11.92 9.69
N SER A 75 -8.52 -12.65 8.83
CA SER A 75 -9.54 -12.12 7.93
C SER A 75 -10.84 -12.91 8.08
N GLU A 76 -11.98 -12.21 8.07
CA GLU A 76 -13.29 -12.87 8.08
C GLU A 76 -13.55 -13.63 6.76
N GLN A 77 -14.43 -14.64 6.80
CA GLN A 77 -14.88 -15.33 5.58
C GLN A 77 -15.49 -14.32 4.61
N GLY A 78 -14.90 -14.19 3.42
CA GLY A 78 -15.26 -13.18 2.42
C GLY A 78 -14.28 -12.00 2.34
N GLY A 79 -13.27 -11.93 3.23
CA GLY A 79 -12.13 -11.04 3.07
C GLY A 79 -12.49 -9.57 3.14
N THR A 80 -13.36 -9.14 4.04
CA THR A 80 -13.80 -7.73 4.19
C THR A 80 -13.31 -7.06 5.46
N VAL A 81 -12.95 -7.83 6.49
CA VAL A 81 -12.46 -7.32 7.78
C VAL A 81 -11.10 -7.93 8.05
N ILE A 82 -10.10 -7.09 8.35
CA ILE A 82 -8.76 -7.51 8.75
C ILE A 82 -8.52 -7.14 10.21
N ALA A 83 -8.08 -8.10 11.00
CA ALA A 83 -7.63 -7.89 12.37
C ALA A 83 -6.12 -8.19 12.46
N CYS A 84 -5.33 -7.19 12.86
CA CYS A 84 -3.91 -7.37 13.07
C CYS A 84 -3.65 -8.15 14.37
N GLY A 85 -2.93 -9.25 14.23
CA GLY A 85 -2.64 -10.22 15.29
C GLY A 85 -1.58 -9.73 16.28
N THR A 86 -1.12 -10.64 17.13
CA THR A 86 -0.04 -10.37 18.08
C THR A 86 1.30 -10.23 17.36
N GLY A 87 2.25 -9.55 17.99
CA GLY A 87 3.57 -9.27 17.43
C GLY A 87 4.22 -8.07 18.11
N ASP A 88 5.48 -7.81 17.79
CA ASP A 88 6.16 -6.59 18.21
C ASP A 88 5.56 -5.33 17.54
N SER A 89 6.03 -4.15 17.95
CA SER A 89 5.54 -2.88 17.44
C SER A 89 5.76 -2.72 15.93
N CYS A 90 6.83 -3.30 15.37
CA CYS A 90 7.13 -3.22 13.95
C CYS A 90 6.21 -4.11 13.13
N GLN A 91 5.97 -5.35 13.59
CA GLN A 91 5.06 -6.30 12.96
C GLN A 91 3.63 -5.77 12.98
N ARG A 92 3.16 -5.30 14.15
CA ARG A 92 1.82 -4.72 14.28
C ARG A 92 1.69 -3.44 13.45
N GLY A 93 2.70 -2.59 13.47
CA GLY A 93 2.73 -1.37 12.66
C GLY A 93 2.61 -1.65 11.16
N ALA A 94 3.39 -2.60 10.64
CA ALA A 94 3.32 -3.00 9.24
C ALA A 94 1.93 -3.53 8.86
N CYS A 95 1.35 -4.39 9.69
CA CYS A 95 -0.01 -4.90 9.47
C CYS A 95 -1.06 -3.78 9.42
N GLU A 96 -1.01 -2.83 10.36
CA GLU A 96 -1.99 -1.73 10.41
C GLU A 96 -1.84 -0.79 9.20
N CYS A 97 -0.61 -0.53 8.74
CA CYS A 97 -0.39 0.22 7.50
C CYS A 97 -0.98 -0.49 6.29
N ASP A 98 -0.72 -1.79 6.13
CA ASP A 98 -1.23 -2.59 5.01
C ASP A 98 -2.75 -2.73 5.04
N LYS A 99 -3.32 -2.98 6.22
CA LYS A 99 -4.78 -2.98 6.46
C LYS A 99 -5.41 -1.68 6.02
N LYS A 100 -4.89 -0.53 6.47
CA LYS A 100 -5.42 0.78 6.12
C LYS A 100 -5.37 1.00 4.59
N ALA A 101 -4.30 0.57 3.94
CA ALA A 101 -4.13 0.70 2.50
C ALA A 101 -5.19 -0.11 1.73
N VAL A 102 -5.41 -1.39 2.09
CA VAL A 102 -6.41 -2.22 1.39
C VAL A 102 -7.85 -1.79 1.64
N GLU A 103 -8.18 -1.34 2.86
CA GLU A 103 -9.48 -0.73 3.15
C GLU A 103 -9.70 0.55 2.33
N CYS A 104 -8.63 1.33 2.13
CA CYS A 104 -8.67 2.50 1.27
C CYS A 104 -8.88 2.11 -0.20
N PHE A 105 -8.20 1.08 -0.70
CA PHE A 105 -8.40 0.58 -2.06
C PHE A 105 -9.84 0.10 -2.30
N GLN A 106 -10.46 -0.56 -1.33
CA GLN A 106 -11.88 -0.93 -1.39
C GLN A 106 -12.78 0.30 -1.54
N LYS A 107 -12.55 1.34 -0.73
CA LYS A 107 -13.31 2.60 -0.80
C LYS A 107 -13.10 3.32 -2.14
N ALA A 108 -11.89 3.27 -2.68
CA ALA A 108 -11.53 3.91 -3.95
C ALA A 108 -11.93 3.09 -5.19
N ALA A 109 -12.40 1.85 -5.02
CA ALA A 109 -12.56 0.86 -6.09
C ALA A 109 -13.46 1.35 -7.25
N SER A 110 -14.52 2.11 -6.96
CA SER A 110 -15.44 2.66 -7.97
C SER A 110 -14.80 3.71 -8.86
N THR A 111 -13.70 4.32 -8.42
CA THR A 111 -12.96 5.36 -9.14
C THR A 111 -11.64 4.87 -9.71
N TYR A 112 -11.31 3.58 -9.52
CA TYR A 112 -10.10 2.96 -10.06
C TYR A 112 -10.10 3.05 -11.59
N ARG A 113 -8.99 3.52 -12.17
CA ARG A 113 -8.81 3.68 -13.61
C ARG A 113 -7.64 2.85 -14.11
N LYS A 114 -7.92 1.84 -14.93
CA LYS A 114 -6.91 1.01 -15.60
C LYS A 114 -5.87 1.82 -16.40
N SER A 115 -6.21 3.04 -16.83
CA SER A 115 -5.27 3.94 -17.53
C SER A 115 -4.09 4.39 -16.67
N TYR A 116 -4.18 4.24 -15.34
CA TYR A 116 -3.09 4.52 -14.41
C TYR A 116 -2.33 3.25 -13.99
N ASP A 117 -2.65 2.08 -14.55
CA ASP A 117 -1.84 0.88 -14.39
C ASP A 117 -0.52 1.07 -15.15
N ASN A 118 0.61 0.70 -14.54
CA ASN A 118 1.96 0.91 -15.09
C ASN A 118 2.27 2.36 -15.47
N TYR A 119 1.71 3.33 -14.74
CA TYR A 119 1.80 4.75 -15.08
C TYR A 119 3.26 5.25 -15.12
N PRO A 120 3.71 5.89 -16.22
CA PRO A 120 5.07 6.41 -16.31
C PRO A 120 5.32 7.55 -15.31
N ARG A 121 6.41 7.49 -14.55
CA ARG A 121 6.79 8.55 -13.60
C ARG A 121 7.00 9.91 -14.27
N SER A 122 7.38 9.95 -15.54
CA SER A 122 7.51 11.18 -16.33
C SER A 122 6.19 11.95 -16.46
N ASN A 123 5.06 11.27 -16.30
CA ASN A 123 3.72 11.84 -16.42
C ASN A 123 3.17 12.33 -15.06
N CYS A 124 3.95 12.18 -13.98
CA CYS A 124 3.62 12.71 -12.67
C CYS A 124 4.03 14.19 -12.60
N THR A 125 3.08 15.07 -12.26
CA THR A 125 3.26 16.53 -12.27
C THR A 125 2.66 17.18 -11.04
N GLY A 126 3.02 18.43 -10.76
CA GLY A 126 2.52 19.18 -9.60
C GLY A 126 3.40 19.05 -8.35
N PRO A 127 2.95 19.63 -7.22
CA PRO A 127 3.68 19.55 -5.96
C PRO A 127 3.59 18.14 -5.36
N THR A 128 4.58 17.77 -4.55
CA THR A 128 4.53 16.56 -3.71
C THR A 128 3.81 16.92 -2.41
N PRO A 129 2.67 16.32 -2.08
CA PRO A 129 2.02 16.50 -0.79
C PRO A 129 2.90 16.00 0.35
N SER A 130 2.71 16.55 1.54
CA SER A 130 3.41 16.08 2.73
C SER A 130 2.71 14.85 3.31
N CYS A 131 3.50 14.06 4.04
CA CYS A 131 3.00 13.35 5.20
C CYS A 131 2.70 14.35 6.34
#